data_AF-A0A0C2Z119-F1
#
_entry.id   AF-A0A0C2Z119-F1
#
_cell.length_a   1.000
_cell.length_b   1.000
_cell.length_c   1.000
_cell.angle_alpha   90.00
_cell.angle_beta   90.00
_cell.angle_gamma   90.00
#
_symmetry.space_group_name_H-M   'P 1'
#
loop_
_entity.id
_entity.type
_entity.pdbx_description
1 polymer ?
#
loop_
_entity_poly.entity_id
_entity_poly.type
_entity_poly.pdbx_seq_one_letter_code
_entity_poly.pdbx_strand_id
1 'polypeptide(L)'
;MWTGNWWNAIQKHLPEVASIAPVIISTDKTQLMQFSRGKLAYPVYLTLGNIPRALQQKPSQHACVLIAYLSVSKDVSKNLTQKQKLPHIQQLFHGST
;
A
#
# COMPACT_ATOMS: atom_id res chain seq x y z
N MET A 1 -16.32 -2.31 6.61
CA MET A 1 -16.43 -2.26 5.14
C MET A 1 -16.70 -3.66 4.65
N TRP A 2 -17.93 -3.83 4.18
CA TRP A 2 -18.60 -5.05 3.73
C TRP A 2 -18.44 -5.12 2.22
N THR A 3 -18.02 -6.27 1.65
CA THR A 3 -18.46 -6.85 0.35
C THR A 3 -17.56 -8.01 -0.13
N GLY A 4 -17.38 -9.06 0.67
CA GLY A 4 -16.96 -10.35 0.09
C GLY A 4 -17.97 -10.88 -0.93
N ASN A 5 -19.25 -10.52 -0.75
CA ASN A 5 -20.38 -10.94 -1.58
C ASN A 5 -20.25 -10.50 -3.04
N TRP A 6 -19.67 -9.32 -3.32
CA TRP A 6 -19.52 -8.85 -4.69
C TRP A 6 -18.48 -9.69 -5.44
N TRP A 7 -17.31 -9.98 -4.83
CA TRP A 7 -16.31 -10.86 -5.43
C TRP A 7 -16.88 -12.26 -5.67
N ASN A 8 -17.63 -12.80 -4.71
CA ASN A 8 -18.29 -14.09 -4.87
C ASN A 8 -19.34 -14.08 -5.99
N ALA A 9 -20.04 -12.96 -6.20
CA ALA A 9 -20.98 -12.84 -7.31
C ALA A 9 -20.27 -12.83 -8.66
N ILE A 10 -19.19 -12.05 -8.80
CA ILE A 10 -18.41 -12.02 -10.04
C ILE A 10 -17.73 -13.37 -10.30
N GLN A 11 -17.22 -14.05 -9.26
CA GLN A 11 -16.56 -15.35 -9.36
C GLN A 11 -17.45 -16.41 -10.02
N LYS A 12 -18.78 -16.35 -9.79
CA LYS A 12 -19.76 -17.25 -10.42
C LYS A 12 -19.91 -17.05 -11.93
N HIS A 13 -19.48 -15.91 -12.45
CA HIS A 13 -19.52 -15.59 -13.89
C HIS A 13 -18.20 -15.88 -14.61
N LEU A 14 -17.14 -16.25 -13.87
CA LEU A 14 -15.87 -16.63 -14.47
C LEU A 14 -15.83 -18.13 -14.78
N PRO A 15 -15.03 -18.55 -15.78
CA PRO A 15 -14.78 -19.96 -16.03
C PRO A 15 -14.11 -20.62 -14.82
N GLU A 16 -14.30 -21.93 -14.66
CA GLU A 16 -13.85 -22.71 -13.50
C GLU A 16 -12.34 -22.61 -13.22
N VAL A 17 -11.56 -22.31 -14.25
CA VAL A 17 -10.10 -22.14 -14.16
C VAL A 17 -9.64 -20.73 -13.76
N ALA A 18 -10.56 -19.78 -13.58
CA ALA A 18 -10.24 -18.39 -13.26
C ALA A 18 -10.69 -18.03 -11.84
N SER A 19 -9.89 -17.23 -11.13
CA SER A 19 -10.15 -16.84 -9.74
C SER A 19 -9.93 -15.35 -9.53
N ILE A 20 -10.83 -14.70 -8.80
CA ILE A 20 -10.75 -13.27 -8.47
C ILE A 20 -9.89 -13.09 -7.24
N ALA A 21 -8.81 -12.32 -7.39
CA ALA A 21 -7.97 -11.88 -6.30
C ALA A 21 -8.20 -10.38 -6.06
N PRO A 22 -9.08 -9.99 -5.11
CA PRO A 22 -9.26 -8.59 -4.79
C PRO A 22 -8.00 -8.04 -4.11
N VAL A 23 -7.50 -6.89 -4.58
CA VAL A 23 -6.32 -6.24 -4.00
C VAL A 23 -6.77 -5.04 -3.18
N ILE A 24 -6.34 -4.98 -1.92
CA ILE A 24 -6.58 -3.88 -1.01
C ILE A 24 -5.26 -3.17 -0.77
N ILE A 25 -5.24 -1.85 -1.00
CA ILE A 25 -4.11 -0.98 -0.68
C ILE A 25 -4.51 -0.14 0.54
N SER A 26 -3.70 -0.19 1.58
CA SER A 26 -3.91 0.58 2.82
C SER A 26 -2.68 1.40 3.17
N THR A 27 -2.91 2.52 3.83
CA THR A 27 -1.83 3.33 4.44
C THR A 27 -2.19 3.62 5.88
N ASP A 28 -1.19 3.58 6.75
CA ASP A 28 -1.36 3.86 8.18
C ASP A 28 -0.58 5.12 8.54
N LYS A 29 -1.33 6.16 8.94
CA LYS A 29 -0.77 7.45 9.37
C LYS A 29 -0.08 7.36 10.74
N THR A 30 -0.41 6.35 11.54
CA THR A 30 0.04 6.25 12.94
C THR A 30 1.43 5.63 13.05
N GLN A 31 1.85 4.80 12.10
CA GLN A 31 3.21 4.28 11.98
C GLN A 31 4.07 5.22 11.15
N LEU A 32 4.40 6.35 11.75
CA LEU A 32 5.25 7.34 11.12
C LEU A 32 6.71 6.85 11.17
N MET A 33 7.19 6.27 10.07
CA MET A 33 8.59 5.82 9.99
C MET A 33 9.50 7.03 9.80
N GLN A 34 10.42 7.20 10.75
CA GLN A 34 11.47 8.19 10.68
C GLN A 34 12.68 7.57 9.96
N PHE A 35 12.93 8.06 8.76
CA PHE A 35 14.15 7.74 8.02
C PHE A 35 15.30 8.68 8.45
N SER A 36 16.53 8.28 8.18
CA SER A 36 17.72 9.12 8.39
C SER A 36 17.54 10.50 7.76
N ARG A 37 17.98 11.55 8.47
CA ARG A 37 17.71 12.99 8.20
C ARG A 37 16.29 13.50 8.49
N GLY A 38 15.52 12.84 9.37
CA GLY A 38 14.23 13.39 9.82
C GLY A 38 13.14 13.38 8.74
N LYS A 39 13.31 12.56 7.70
CA LYS A 39 12.31 12.35 6.65
C LYS A 39 11.20 11.44 7.20
N LEU A 40 9.95 11.84 7.00
CA LEU A 40 8.77 11.13 7.49
C LEU A 40 8.02 10.52 6.32
N ALA A 41 7.61 9.27 6.45
CA ALA A 41 6.81 8.57 5.46
C ALA A 41 5.72 7.72 6.11
N TYR A 42 4.59 7.58 5.41
CA TYR A 42 3.58 6.59 5.75
C TYR A 42 3.84 5.30 4.97
N PRO A 43 3.83 4.13 5.62
CA PRO A 43 3.88 2.87 4.91
C PRO A 43 2.62 2.68 4.05
N VAL A 44 2.80 2.10 2.87
CA VAL A 44 1.73 1.67 1.98
C VAL A 44 1.79 0.16 1.88
N TYR A 45 0.76 -0.48 2.39
CA TYR A 45 0.63 -1.93 2.43
C TYR A 45 -0.32 -2.43 1.34
N LEU A 46 -0.08 -3.66 0.89
CA LEU A 46 -0.93 -4.40 -0.03
C LEU A 46 -1.33 -5.71 0.62
N THR A 47 -2.62 -6.06 0.50
CA THR A 47 -3.16 -7.35 0.93
C THR A 47 -4.23 -7.83 -0.04
N LEU A 48 -4.53 -9.12 -0.02
CA LEU A 48 -5.66 -9.66 -0.77
C LEU A 48 -6.92 -9.64 0.11
N GLY A 49 -8.02 -9.14 -0.45
CA GLY A 49 -9.30 -9.05 0.22
C GLY A 49 -9.99 -10.40 0.46
N ASN A 50 -9.55 -11.45 -0.23
CA ASN A 50 -10.02 -12.82 0.00
C ASN A 50 -9.34 -13.49 1.21
N ILE A 51 -8.30 -12.89 1.79
CA ILE A 51 -7.65 -13.39 3.00
C ILE A 51 -8.49 -12.97 4.23
N PRO A 52 -8.86 -13.91 5.12
CA PRO A 52 -9.53 -13.60 6.37
C PRO A 52 -8.81 -12.52 7.18
N ARG A 53 -9.56 -11.56 7.74
CA ARG A 53 -9.01 -10.48 8.58
C ARG A 53 -8.11 -11.01 9.70
N ALA A 54 -8.47 -12.14 10.31
CA ALA A 54 -7.68 -12.75 11.37
C ALA A 54 -6.29 -13.20 10.90
N LEU A 55 -6.11 -13.51 9.61
CA LEU A 55 -4.81 -13.79 9.01
C LEU A 55 -4.09 -12.50 8.59
N GLN A 56 -4.82 -11.50 8.08
CA GLN A 56 -4.25 -10.18 7.78
C GLN A 56 -3.62 -9.49 9.01
N GLN A 57 -4.18 -9.72 10.20
CA GLN A 57 -3.70 -9.14 11.46
C GLN A 57 -2.54 -9.91 12.10
N LYS A 58 -2.11 -11.04 11.53
CA LYS A 58 -1.00 -11.85 12.05
C LYS A 58 0.27 -11.56 11.23
N PRO A 59 1.28 -10.89 11.80
CA PRO A 59 2.52 -10.57 11.10
C PRO A 59 3.24 -11.80 10.53
N SER A 60 3.14 -12.95 11.23
CA SER A 60 3.78 -14.22 10.83
C SER A 60 3.15 -14.89 9.59
N GLN A 61 1.97 -14.42 9.16
CA GLN A 61 1.26 -15.02 8.02
C GLN A 61 1.57 -14.33 6.70
N HIS A 62 2.38 -13.27 6.71
CA HIS A 62 2.77 -12.50 5.52
C HIS A 62 1.60 -12.11 4.59
N ALA A 63 0.39 -12.02 5.16
CA ALA A 63 -0.85 -11.71 4.44
C ALA A 63 -0.93 -10.23 4.00
N CYS A 64 -0.04 -9.39 4.53
CA CYS A 64 0.07 -7.97 4.26
C CYS A 64 1.54 -7.64 3.96
N VAL A 65 1.80 -7.03 2.81
CA VAL A 65 3.16 -6.73 2.34
C VAL A 65 3.32 -5.22 2.19
N LEU A 66 4.43 -4.68 2.68
CA LEU A 66 4.80 -3.29 2.46
C LEU A 66 5.32 -3.13 1.02
N ILE A 67 4.65 -2.29 0.23
CA ILE A 67 4.99 -2.08 -1.19
C ILE A 67 5.60 -0.72 -1.49
N ALA A 68 5.33 0.29 -0.65
CA ALA A 68 5.86 1.64 -0.85
C ALA A 68 5.86 2.47 0.43
N TYR A 69 6.56 3.61 0.36
CA TYR A 69 6.53 4.66 1.38
C TYR A 69 6.00 5.96 0.76
N LEU A 70 4.95 6.51 1.38
CA LEU A 70 4.36 7.78 0.98
C LEU A 70 5.01 8.92 1.77
N SER A 71 5.80 9.76 1.08
CA SER A 71 6.47 10.90 1.73
C SER A 71 5.48 11.90 2.31
N VAL A 72 5.74 12.34 3.54
CA VAL A 72 4.95 13.38 4.24
C VAL A 72 5.65 14.76 4.18
N SER A 73 6.70 14.90 3.38
CA SER A 73 7.45 16.15 3.32
C SER A 73 6.56 17.33 2.93
N LYS A 74 6.50 18.35 3.79
CA LYS A 74 5.69 19.56 3.61
C LYS A 74 6.13 20.38 2.38
N ASP A 75 7.36 20.21 1.93
CA ASP A 75 7.98 21.03 0.88
C ASP A 75 7.83 20.43 -0.52
N VAL A 76 7.66 19.11 -0.63
CA VAL A 76 7.50 18.40 -1.93
C VAL A 76 6.21 18.81 -2.64
N SER A 77 5.17 19.15 -1.88
CA SER A 77 3.89 19.55 -2.47
C SER A 77 3.89 20.99 -3.00
N LYS A 78 4.70 21.89 -2.40
CA LYS A 78 4.62 23.34 -2.63
C LYS A 78 5.43 23.82 -3.84
N ASN A 79 6.48 23.11 -4.25
CA ASN A 79 7.45 23.62 -5.25
C ASN A 79 7.73 22.70 -6.45
N LEU A 80 7.05 21.54 -6.58
CA LEU A 80 7.33 20.57 -7.65
C LEU A 80 6.12 20.33 -8.55
N THR A 81 6.32 20.38 -9.86
CA THR A 81 5.29 19.97 -10.86
C THR A 81 5.03 18.47 -10.77
N GLN A 82 3.86 17.96 -11.17
CA GLN A 82 3.51 16.52 -11.10
C GLN A 82 4.60 15.60 -11.67
N LYS A 83 5.23 16.00 -12.79
CA LYS A 83 6.34 15.26 -13.43
C LYS A 83 7.61 15.18 -12.57
N GLN A 84 7.84 16.15 -11.68
CA GLN A 84 9.03 16.24 -10.83
C GLN A 84 8.80 15.67 -9.42
N LYS A 85 7.54 15.46 -8.99
CA LYS A 85 7.21 14.90 -7.68
C LYS A 85 7.65 13.43 -7.54
N LEU A 86 7.36 12.59 -8.53
CA LEU A 86 7.64 11.15 -8.46
C LEU A 86 9.16 10.84 -8.35
N PRO A 87 10.03 11.40 -9.22
CA PRO A 87 11.47 11.16 -9.14
C PRO A 87 12.07 11.69 -7.84
N HIS A 88 11.59 12.85 -7.38
CA HIS A 88 12.06 13.45 -6.14
C HIS A 88 11.67 12.61 -4.91
N ILE A 89 10.45 12.05 -4.86
CA ILE A 89 10.03 11.13 -3.79
C ILE A 89 10.89 9.86 -3.80
N GLN A 90 11.20 9.31 -4.97
CA GLN A 90 12.09 8.15 -5.08
C GLN A 90 13.50 8.48 -4.56
N GLN A 91 14.06 9.64 -4.93
CA GLN A 91 15.36 10.10 -4.41
C GLN A 91 15.35 10.30 -2.89
N LEU A 92 14.22 10.70 -2.29
CA LEU A 92 14.14 10.88 -0.84
C LEU A 92 14.37 9.58 -0.06
N PHE A 93 13.99 8.42 -0.60
CA PHE A 93 14.09 7.12 0.07
C PHE A 93 15.16 6.19 -0.50
N HIS A 94 15.67 6.45 -1.72
CA HIS A 94 16.66 5.62 -2.40
C HIS A 94 17.97 6.34 -2.74
N GLY A 95 18.10 7.63 -2.44
CA GLY A 95 19.37 8.36 -2.51
C GLY A 95 20.26 7.97 -1.34
N SER A 96 21.15 7.01 -1.54
CA SER A 96 22.19 6.63 -0.57
C SER A 96 23.49 6.33 -1.28
N THR A 97 24.13 7.35 -1.86
CA THR A 97 25.59 7.59 -1.84
C THR A 97 25.88 8.97 -2.39
#